data_AF-A0A9D7P5V2-F1
#
_entry.id   AF-A0A9D7P5V2-F1
#
_cell.length_a   1.000
_cell.length_b   1.000
_cell.length_c   1.000
_cell.angle_alpha   90.00
_cell.angle_beta   90.00
_cell.angle_gamma   90.00
#
_symmetry.space_group_name_H-M   'P 1'
#
loop_
_entity.id
_entity.type
_entity.pdbx_description
1 polymer ?
#
loop_
_entity_poly.entity_id
_entity_poly.type
_entity_poly.pdbx_seq_one_letter_code
_entity_poly.pdbx_strand_id
1 'polypeptide(L)'
;MLDSHTPNLKTSPEERELDKKRKELADLEIELADRELELATLKAELNQFENRYLRIVGWRYAELDKINAQIAETQARLKPEDKGARRQAEQYRQQAEESAQESKALEELPAKAKFKPTDELKNSIEK
;
A
#
# COMPACT_ATOMS: atom_id res chain seq x y z
N MET A 1 44.40 -7.01 61.16
CA MET A 1 45.29 -6.60 60.05
C MET A 1 44.67 -7.13 58.78
N LEU A 2 43.98 -6.25 58.04
CA LEU A 2 44.35 -5.71 56.70
C LEU A 2 44.01 -6.74 55.59
N ASP A 3 43.16 -6.52 54.61
CA ASP A 3 42.38 -5.36 54.19
C ASP A 3 41.17 -5.87 53.41
N SER A 4 39.99 -5.34 53.71
CA SER A 4 38.79 -5.45 52.89
C SER A 4 39.01 -4.62 51.62
N HIS A 5 39.67 -5.20 50.61
CA HIS A 5 39.72 -4.60 49.28
C HIS A 5 38.39 -4.87 48.57
N THR A 6 37.35 -4.15 48.97
CA THR A 6 36.22 -3.89 48.08
C THR A 6 36.79 -3.15 46.86
N PRO A 7 36.83 -3.74 45.66
CA PRO A 7 37.18 -2.97 44.48
C PRO A 7 36.06 -1.95 44.32
N ASN A 8 36.41 -0.68 44.52
CA ASN A 8 35.58 0.45 44.17
C ASN A 8 35.41 0.40 42.65
N LEU A 9 34.38 -0.31 42.18
CA LEU A 9 33.98 -0.42 40.77
C LEU A 9 33.44 0.93 40.31
N LYS A 10 34.34 1.91 40.20
CA LYS A 10 34.15 3.02 39.29
C LYS A 10 34.25 2.38 37.91
N THR A 11 33.09 2.05 37.34
CA THR A 11 32.94 1.66 35.92
C THR A 11 33.83 2.55 35.07
N SER A 12 34.59 1.92 34.17
CA SER A 12 35.50 2.67 33.32
C SER A 12 34.71 3.67 32.45
N PRO A 13 35.34 4.77 31.99
CA PRO A 13 34.68 5.69 31.06
C PRO A 13 34.09 4.97 29.84
N GLU A 14 34.80 3.96 29.32
CA GLU A 14 34.39 3.13 28.20
C GLU A 14 33.16 2.27 28.52
N GLU A 15 33.10 1.66 29.71
CA GLU A 15 31.92 0.89 30.14
C GLU A 15 30.67 1.76 30.27
N ARG A 16 30.81 3.00 30.76
CA ARG A 16 29.70 3.94 30.87
C ARG A 16 29.20 4.40 29.50
N GLU A 17 30.10 4.70 28.58
CA GLU A 17 29.73 5.05 27.21
C GLU A 17 29.08 3.86 26.49
N LEU A 18 29.57 2.64 26.71
CA LEU A 18 28.95 1.42 26.17
C LEU A 18 27.52 1.24 26.68
N ASP A 19 27.30 1.38 27.99
CA ASP A 19 25.95 1.28 28.58
C ASP A 19 25.01 2.38 28.06
N LYS A 20 25.53 3.60 27.87
CA LYS A 20 24.78 4.70 27.27
C LYS A 20 24.39 4.36 25.83
N LYS A 21 25.32 3.85 25.03
CA LYS A 21 25.08 3.47 23.63
C LYS A 21 24.10 2.31 23.50
N ARG A 22 24.13 1.34 24.42
CA ARG A 22 23.15 0.25 24.46
C ARG A 22 21.73 0.73 24.77
N LYS A 23 21.58 1.70 25.68
CA LYS A 23 20.28 2.33 25.96
C LYS A 23 19.77 3.11 24.75
N GLU A 24 20.63 3.93 24.15
CA GLU A 24 20.31 4.68 22.93
C GLU A 24 19.90 3.75 21.79
N LEU A 25 20.60 2.62 21.60
CA LEU A 25 20.23 1.61 20.61
C LEU A 25 18.87 0.98 20.91
N ALA A 26 18.61 0.58 22.15
CA ALA A 26 17.33 -0.01 22.54
C ALA A 26 16.15 0.97 22.32
N ASP A 27 16.34 2.24 22.65
CA ASP A 27 15.33 3.28 22.42
C ASP A 27 15.06 3.47 20.91
N LEU A 28 16.10 3.45 20.08
CA LEU A 28 15.98 3.54 18.62
C LEU A 28 15.31 2.31 18.00
N GLU A 29 15.59 1.11 18.52
CA GLU A 29 14.96 -0.14 18.06
C GLU A 29 13.45 -0.14 18.35
N ILE A 30 13.04 0.39 19.50
CA ILE A 30 11.62 0.56 19.84
C ILE A 30 10.97 1.57 18.88
N GLU A 31 11.59 2.74 18.67
CA GLU A 31 11.06 3.73 17.73
C GLU A 31 10.95 3.16 16.30
N LEU A 32 11.93 2.38 15.86
CA LEU A 32 11.91 1.74 14.55
C LEU A 32 10.72 0.76 14.45
N ALA A 33 10.54 -0.11 15.44
CA ALA A 33 9.44 -1.08 15.45
C ALA A 33 8.07 -0.39 15.39
N ASP A 34 7.88 0.71 16.13
CA ASP A 34 6.65 1.49 16.10
C ASP A 34 6.38 2.08 14.71
N ARG A 35 7.42 2.63 14.05
CA ARG A 35 7.29 3.21 12.71
C ARG A 35 7.05 2.16 11.63
N GLU A 36 7.64 0.98 11.76
CA GLU A 36 7.36 -0.14 10.87
C GLU A 36 5.91 -0.63 11.00
N LEU A 37 5.40 -0.70 12.22
CA LEU A 37 3.99 -1.04 12.48
C LEU A 37 3.05 0.01 11.90
N GLU A 38 3.35 1.30 12.08
CA GLU A 38 2.57 2.40 11.52
C GLU A 38 2.55 2.34 9.98
N LEU A 39 3.72 2.15 9.36
CA LEU A 39 3.84 2.02 7.91
C LEU A 39 3.05 0.81 7.38
N ALA A 40 3.14 -0.34 8.06
CA ALA A 40 2.40 -1.54 7.68
C ALA A 40 0.88 -1.31 7.76
N THR A 41 0.43 -0.62 8.82
CA THR A 41 -0.99 -0.27 9.02
C THR A 41 -1.48 0.66 7.91
N LEU A 42 -0.74 1.74 7.63
CA LEU A 42 -1.09 2.68 6.57
C LEU A 42 -1.14 2.02 5.19
N LYS A 43 -0.20 1.11 4.90
CA LYS A 43 -0.23 0.32 3.65
C LYS A 43 -1.47 -0.56 3.58
N ALA A 44 -1.87 -1.18 4.67
CA ALA A 44 -3.08 -2.02 4.70
C ALA A 44 -4.34 -1.18 4.45
N GLU A 45 -4.45 -0.02 5.09
CA GLU A 45 -5.57 0.92 4.92
C GLU A 45 -5.63 1.46 3.49
N LEU A 46 -4.50 1.87 2.91
CA LEU A 46 -4.43 2.34 1.53
C LEU A 46 -4.88 1.26 0.54
N ASN A 47 -4.38 0.03 0.70
CA ASN A 47 -4.81 -1.08 -0.14
C ASN A 47 -6.31 -1.35 -0.01
N GLN A 48 -6.87 -1.28 1.21
CA GLN A 48 -8.31 -1.46 1.41
C GLN A 48 -9.11 -0.34 0.73
N PHE A 49 -8.65 0.90 0.85
CA PHE A 49 -9.24 2.05 0.20
C PHE A 49 -9.21 1.91 -1.32
N GLU A 50 -8.06 1.60 -1.92
CA GLU A 50 -7.90 1.42 -3.36
C GLU A 50 -8.83 0.33 -3.90
N ASN A 51 -8.88 -0.83 -3.23
CA ASN A 51 -9.78 -1.91 -3.62
C ASN A 51 -11.26 -1.48 -3.58
N ARG A 52 -11.67 -0.73 -2.55
CA ARG A 52 -13.03 -0.22 -2.43
C ARG A 52 -13.32 0.84 -3.50
N TYR A 53 -12.39 1.75 -3.74
CA TYR A 53 -12.50 2.79 -4.75
C TYR A 53 -12.66 2.18 -6.14
N LEU A 54 -11.79 1.25 -6.52
CA LEU A 54 -11.83 0.61 -7.83
C LEU A 54 -13.12 -0.19 -8.04
N ARG A 55 -13.60 -0.95 -7.04
CA ARG A 55 -14.86 -1.70 -7.13
C ARG A 55 -16.10 -0.81 -7.28
N ILE A 56 -16.13 0.34 -6.61
CA ILE A 56 -17.31 1.22 -6.60
C ILE A 56 -17.26 2.23 -7.74
N VAL A 57 -16.11 2.89 -7.89
CA VAL A 57 -15.91 4.01 -8.82
C VAL A 57 -15.37 3.53 -10.15
N GLY A 58 -14.38 2.63 -10.16
CA GLY A 58 -13.82 2.05 -11.40
C GLY A 58 -14.88 1.37 -12.26
N TRP A 59 -15.72 0.52 -11.65
CA TRP A 59 -16.86 -0.08 -12.35
C TRP A 59 -17.82 0.94 -12.98
N ARG A 60 -18.09 2.05 -12.28
CA ARG A 60 -18.96 3.12 -12.80
C ARG A 60 -18.35 3.83 -14.01
N TYR A 61 -17.04 4.02 -14.02
CA TYR A 61 -16.34 4.58 -15.19
C TYR A 61 -16.36 3.61 -16.37
N ALA A 62 -16.15 2.31 -16.14
CA ALA A 62 -16.28 1.31 -17.20
C ALA A 62 -17.70 1.26 -17.80
N GLU A 63 -18.74 1.33 -16.96
CA GLU A 63 -20.12 1.40 -17.47
C GLU A 63 -20.39 2.71 -18.20
N LEU A 64 -19.84 3.84 -17.74
CA LEU A 64 -19.94 5.12 -18.44
C LEU A 64 -19.29 5.06 -19.83
N ASP A 65 -18.09 4.49 -19.94
CA ASP A 65 -17.36 4.37 -21.20
C ASP A 65 -18.10 3.46 -22.17
N LYS A 66 -18.68 2.35 -21.68
CA LYS A 66 -19.56 1.48 -22.47
C LYS A 66 -20.81 2.22 -22.98
N ILE A 67 -21.47 3.01 -22.14
CA ILE A 67 -22.64 3.82 -22.57
C ILE A 67 -22.23 4.84 -23.63
N ASN A 68 -21.10 5.52 -23.44
CA ASN A 68 -20.57 6.49 -24.40
C ASN A 68 -20.26 5.83 -25.76
N ALA A 69 -19.66 4.63 -25.75
CA ALA A 69 -19.43 3.84 -26.95
C ALA A 69 -20.74 3.51 -27.68
N GLN A 70 -21.76 3.02 -26.96
CA GLN A 70 -23.06 2.68 -27.53
C GLN A 70 -23.76 3.90 -28.17
N ILE A 71 -23.65 5.07 -27.54
CA ILE A 71 -24.19 6.33 -28.06
C ILE A 71 -23.46 6.70 -29.36
N ALA A 72 -22.13 6.71 -29.34
CA ALA A 72 -21.32 7.09 -30.50
C ALA A 72 -21.51 6.14 -31.69
N GLU A 73 -21.58 4.82 -31.43
CA GLU A 73 -21.91 3.82 -32.45
C GLU A 73 -23.29 4.04 -33.08
N THR A 74 -24.28 4.35 -32.25
CA THR A 74 -25.64 4.65 -32.73
C THR A 74 -25.63 5.90 -33.60
N GLN A 75 -24.90 6.95 -33.19
CA GLN A 75 -24.75 8.16 -33.99
C GLN A 75 -24.04 7.90 -35.33
N ALA A 76 -22.97 7.10 -35.32
CA ALA A 76 -22.25 6.72 -36.55
C ALA A 76 -23.14 5.89 -37.50
N ARG A 77 -23.99 5.01 -36.97
CA ARG A 77 -24.99 4.26 -37.75
C ARG A 77 -26.05 5.16 -38.37
N LEU A 78 -26.51 6.18 -37.64
CA LEU A 78 -27.50 7.14 -38.14
C LEU A 78 -26.92 8.08 -39.21
N LYS A 79 -25.60 8.31 -39.19
CA LYS A 79 -24.90 9.15 -40.17
C LYS A 79 -23.71 8.41 -40.78
N PRO A 80 -23.94 7.43 -41.68
CA PRO A 80 -22.86 6.61 -42.23
C PRO A 80 -21.78 7.43 -42.94
N GLU A 81 -22.13 8.53 -43.62
CA GLU A 81 -21.15 9.37 -44.33
C GLU A 81 -20.29 10.24 -43.41
N ASP A 82 -20.66 10.39 -42.14
CA ASP A 82 -19.91 11.16 -41.16
C ASP A 82 -18.69 10.36 -40.67
N LYS A 83 -17.54 10.62 -41.31
CA LYS A 83 -16.25 10.02 -40.92
C LYS A 83 -15.81 10.43 -39.52
N GLY A 84 -16.23 11.59 -39.01
CA GLY A 84 -15.95 12.04 -37.65
C GLY A 84 -16.68 11.18 -36.63
N ALA A 85 -17.99 10.98 -36.83
CA ALA A 85 -18.80 10.11 -35.99
C ALA A 85 -18.26 8.66 -35.96
N ARG A 86 -17.83 8.12 -37.12
CA ARG A 86 -17.20 6.79 -37.19
C ARG A 86 -15.91 6.69 -36.38
N ARG A 87 -15.03 7.70 -36.46
CA ARG A 87 -13.77 7.73 -35.67
C ARG A 87 -14.05 7.86 -34.18
N GLN A 88 -15.00 8.70 -33.80
CA GLN A 88 -15.37 8.88 -32.39
C GLN A 88 -15.97 7.59 -31.80
N ALA A 89 -16.81 6.88 -32.55
CA ALA A 89 -17.33 5.58 -32.14
C ALA A 89 -16.21 4.56 -31.90
N GLU A 90 -15.19 4.53 -32.76
CA GLU A 90 -14.04 3.64 -32.61
C GLU A 90 -13.20 3.99 -31.38
N GLN A 91 -12.97 5.28 -31.12
CA GLN A 91 -12.24 5.73 -29.93
C GLN A 91 -12.95 5.33 -28.64
N TYR A 92 -14.26 5.58 -28.54
CA TYR A 92 -15.01 5.19 -27.35
C TYR A 92 -15.12 3.67 -27.19
N ARG A 93 -15.15 2.90 -28.29
CA ARG A 93 -15.09 1.43 -28.22
C ARG A 93 -13.78 0.98 -27.57
N GLN A 94 -12.64 1.50 -28.03
CA GLN A 94 -11.33 1.17 -27.47
C GLN A 94 -11.25 1.53 -25.99
N GLN A 95 -11.69 2.73 -25.62
CA GLN A 95 -11.72 3.15 -24.22
C GLN A 95 -12.63 2.27 -23.34
N ALA A 96 -13.80 1.87 -23.85
CA ALA A 96 -14.70 0.96 -23.15
C ALA A 96 -14.11 -0.45 -22.98
N GLU A 97 -13.34 -0.93 -23.96
CA GLU A 97 -12.64 -2.21 -23.88
C GLU A 97 -11.51 -2.17 -22.84
N GLU A 98 -10.70 -1.11 -22.85
CA GLU A 98 -9.62 -0.89 -21.87
C GLU A 98 -10.17 -0.85 -20.44
N SER A 99 -11.15 0.02 -20.19
CA SER A 99 -11.77 0.17 -18.86
C SER A 99 -12.50 -1.10 -18.38
N ALA A 100 -13.09 -1.88 -19.29
CA ALA A 100 -13.70 -3.17 -18.96
C ALA A 100 -12.65 -4.24 -18.61
N GLN A 101 -11.52 -4.28 -19.32
CA GLN A 101 -10.41 -5.19 -19.01
C GLN A 101 -9.79 -4.86 -17.65
N GLU A 102 -9.54 -3.59 -17.37
CA GLU A 102 -9.04 -3.13 -16.07
C GLU A 102 -10.01 -3.51 -14.94
N SER A 103 -11.31 -3.26 -15.12
CA SER A 103 -12.32 -3.61 -14.12
C SER A 103 -12.39 -5.12 -13.85
N LYS A 104 -12.31 -5.96 -14.89
CA LYS A 104 -12.28 -7.43 -14.74
C LYS A 104 -11.02 -7.92 -14.05
N ALA A 105 -9.86 -7.42 -14.44
CA ALA A 105 -8.60 -7.78 -13.81
C ALA A 105 -8.62 -7.47 -12.31
N LEU A 106 -9.28 -6.37 -11.91
CA LEU A 106 -9.43 -5.97 -10.51
C LEU A 106 -10.44 -6.82 -9.72
N GLU A 107 -11.42 -7.42 -10.39
CA GLU A 107 -12.37 -8.37 -9.79
C GLU A 107 -11.73 -9.73 -9.52
N GLU A 108 -10.82 -10.17 -10.40
CA GLU A 108 -10.11 -11.45 -10.32
C GLU A 108 -8.92 -11.44 -9.35
N LEU A 109 -8.45 -10.27 -8.91
CA LEU A 109 -7.40 -10.19 -7.92
C LEU A 109 -7.91 -10.71 -6.56
N PRO A 110 -7.30 -11.78 -6.00
CA PRO A 110 -7.58 -12.15 -4.62
C PRO A 110 -7.25 -10.96 -3.72
N ALA A 111 -8.07 -10.72 -2.70
CA ALA A 111 -7.77 -9.70 -1.69
C ALA A 111 -6.32 -9.91 -1.21
N LYS A 112 -5.43 -8.98 -1.57
CA LYS A 112 -3.97 -9.16 -1.42
C LYS A 112 -3.64 -9.59 0.01
N ALA A 113 -2.69 -10.53 0.09
CA ALA A 113 -2.37 -11.34 1.26
C ALA A 113 -2.23 -10.51 2.56
N LYS A 114 -2.78 -11.08 3.64
CA LYS A 114 -2.58 -10.59 5.01
C LYS A 114 -1.09 -10.40 5.26
N PHE A 115 -0.72 -9.19 5.69
CA PHE A 115 0.63 -8.86 6.16
C PHE A 115 1.09 -9.90 7.20
N LYS A 116 2.29 -10.43 7.01
CA LYS A 116 2.96 -11.29 7.99
C LYS A 116 4.06 -10.45 8.64
N PRO A 117 3.93 -10.10 9.94
CA PRO A 117 4.99 -9.42 10.67
C PRO A 117 6.28 -10.23 10.62
N THR A 118 7.42 -9.56 10.56
CA THR A 118 8.75 -10.15 10.75
C THR A 118 8.86 -10.72 12.17
N ASP A 119 9.71 -11.72 12.36
CA ASP A 119 9.87 -12.37 13.68
C ASP A 119 10.43 -11.42 14.75
N GLU A 120 11.15 -10.36 14.35
CA GLU A 120 11.56 -9.26 15.24
C GLU A 120 10.35 -8.49 15.82
N LEU A 121 9.29 -8.27 15.03
CA LEU A 121 8.07 -7.59 15.47
C LEU A 121 7.23 -8.41 16.47
N LYS A 122 7.39 -9.75 16.46
CA LYS A 122 6.72 -10.63 17.44
C LYS A 122 7.44 -10.65 18.78
N ASN A 123 8.77 -10.67 18.74
CA ASN A 123 9.59 -10.81 19.93
C ASN A 123 9.66 -9.53 20.79
N SER A 124 9.34 -8.36 20.21
CA SER A 124 9.30 -7.07 20.93
C SER A 124 8.01 -6.81 21.71
N ILE A 125 6.94 -7.60 21.49
CA ILE A 125 5.64 -7.46 22.18
C ILE A 125 5.53 -8.38 23.42
N GLU A 126 6.40 -9.39 23.54
CA GLU A 126 6.33 -10.42 24.61
C GLU A 126 7.21 -10.14 25.86
N LYS A 127 7.79 -8.95 26.01
CA LYS A 127 8.60 -8.58 27.20
C LYS A 127 8.10 -7.30 27.86
#